data_AF-A0A7J8B611-F1
#
_entry.id   AF-A0A7J8B611-F1
#
_cell.length_a   1.000
_cell.length_b   1.000
_cell.length_c   1.000
_cell.angle_alpha   90.00
_cell.angle_beta   90.00
_cell.angle_gamma   90.00
#
_symmetry.space_group_name_H-M   'P 1'
#
loop_
_entity.id
_entity.type
_entity.pdbx_description
1 polymer ?
#
loop_
_entity_poly.entity_id
_entity_poly.type
_entity_poly.pdbx_seq_one_letter_code
_entity_poly.pdbx_strand_id
1 'polypeptide(L)'
;MYRPGRGPSTSRFLNPYVVLFVVIAVVLVLAVTIGLLIHFLAFDKKSYFYSSSFEIPNVKYNDKLNSPATQEYRNLTGRIESAITTTFKESDLRNQFIRAHVVKLRQEGSAVMADTVMKFKFSRNNNAASMKSRIEAVLRQILNKFGNLETSPSTVVSALDDQEAVNMFNKECGAHPNLISLSEERVMGGTKAEEGDWPWQVSLQLNGVHHCGGVLISNTWILTAAHCFRSYSDPRRWTATFGISTAFPVVRKAIRTILIHNNYKAISHENDIAAVKLVDGVTFTKNIHRVCLPEATQNISPGCTAYVTGWGSRTFDSNPVPVLEQGRVYIISNNVCNAPNSYDGAVLSSMLCAGVPGGGVDACRGDSGGPLVQQDTRRLWFLVGIVSWGIQCGLPDKPGVYTRVTSYRDWIAEHTGV
;
A
#
# COMPACT_ATOMS: atom_id res chain seq x y z
N MET A 1 42.53 -57.79 -75.33
CA MET A 1 41.36 -56.89 -75.35
C MET A 1 40.80 -56.79 -73.94
N TYR A 2 41.13 -55.72 -73.20
CA TYR A 2 40.50 -55.40 -71.91
C TYR A 2 39.87 -54.01 -72.07
N ARG A 3 38.53 -53.93 -72.01
CA ARG A 3 37.78 -52.67 -71.99
C ARG A 3 37.71 -52.17 -70.54
N PRO A 4 38.01 -50.90 -70.23
CA PRO A 4 37.77 -50.35 -68.91
C PRO A 4 36.27 -50.04 -68.73
N GLY A 5 35.72 -50.44 -67.59
CA GLY A 5 34.37 -50.06 -67.17
C GLY A 5 34.33 -48.57 -66.79
N ARG A 6 33.56 -47.76 -67.53
CA ARG A 6 33.15 -46.43 -67.09
C ARG A 6 32.05 -46.59 -66.03
N GLY A 7 32.39 -46.35 -64.76
CA GLY A 7 31.39 -46.06 -63.74
C GLY A 7 30.80 -44.66 -63.94
N PRO A 8 29.48 -44.45 -63.84
CA PRO A 8 28.91 -43.13 -63.91
C PRO A 8 29.20 -42.36 -62.61
N SER A 9 30.09 -41.37 -62.68
CA SER A 9 30.19 -40.33 -61.66
C SER A 9 28.91 -39.50 -61.70
N THR A 10 27.96 -39.81 -60.83
CA THR A 10 26.78 -38.99 -60.60
C THR A 10 27.12 -37.94 -59.55
N SER A 11 27.80 -36.87 -59.93
CA SER A 11 27.80 -35.65 -59.13
C SER A 11 26.37 -35.11 -59.14
N ARG A 12 25.58 -35.42 -58.12
CA ARG A 12 24.28 -34.77 -57.87
C ARG A 12 24.55 -33.31 -57.49
N PHE A 13 24.74 -32.45 -58.49
CA PHE A 13 24.61 -31.01 -58.28
C PHE A 13 23.16 -30.76 -57.88
N LEU A 14 22.93 -30.46 -56.59
CA LEU A 14 21.65 -29.99 -56.09
C LEU A 14 21.21 -28.80 -56.94
N ASN A 15 19.95 -28.81 -57.38
CA ASN A 15 19.37 -27.71 -58.14
C ASN A 15 19.63 -26.38 -57.38
N PRO A 16 20.22 -25.36 -58.02
CA PRO A 16 20.59 -24.10 -57.35
C PRO A 16 19.40 -23.43 -56.65
N TYR A 17 18.18 -23.60 -57.16
CA TYR A 17 16.96 -23.09 -56.51
C TYR A 17 16.63 -23.85 -55.21
N VAL A 18 16.92 -25.15 -55.15
CA VAL A 18 16.75 -25.96 -53.93
C VAL A 18 17.79 -25.57 -52.87
N VAL A 19 19.05 -25.34 -53.28
CA VAL A 19 20.10 -24.87 -52.36
C VAL A 19 19.74 -23.49 -51.81
N LEU A 20 19.28 -22.57 -52.66
CA LEU A 20 18.86 -21.23 -52.24
C LEU A 20 17.71 -21.28 -51.25
N PHE A 21 16.68 -22.08 -51.52
CA PHE A 21 15.53 -22.23 -50.62
C PHE A 21 15.93 -22.79 -49.26
N VAL A 22 16.79 -23.82 -49.23
CA VAL A 22 17.30 -24.40 -47.99
C VAL A 22 18.12 -23.38 -47.21
N VAL A 23 19.00 -22.62 -47.86
CA VAL A 23 19.81 -21.57 -47.20
C VAL A 23 18.91 -20.50 -46.59
N ILE A 24 17.92 -20.00 -47.32
CA ILE A 24 16.96 -19.01 -46.80
C ILE A 24 16.18 -19.57 -45.60
N ALA A 25 15.71 -20.82 -45.69
CA ALA A 25 15.00 -21.46 -44.59
C ALA A 25 15.88 -21.62 -43.34
N VAL A 26 17.13 -22.05 -43.50
CA VAL A 26 18.08 -22.16 -42.37
C VAL A 26 18.38 -20.80 -41.76
N VAL A 27 18.60 -19.76 -42.58
CA VAL A 27 18.83 -18.40 -42.08
C VAL A 27 17.62 -17.85 -41.33
N LEU A 28 16.40 -18.09 -41.82
CA LEU A 28 15.17 -17.69 -41.12
C LEU A 28 15.01 -18.42 -39.78
N VAL A 29 15.26 -19.73 -39.75
CA VAL A 29 15.22 -20.51 -38.49
C VAL A 29 16.28 -20.02 -37.51
N LEU A 30 17.50 -19.73 -37.96
CA LEU A 30 18.55 -19.14 -37.11
C LEU A 30 18.16 -17.75 -36.60
N ALA A 31 17.61 -16.89 -37.46
CA ALA A 31 17.16 -15.56 -37.06
C ALA A 31 16.03 -15.62 -36.02
N VAL A 32 15.06 -16.51 -36.20
CA VAL A 32 13.96 -16.71 -35.24
C VAL A 32 14.47 -17.31 -33.93
N THR A 33 15.35 -18.30 -33.97
CA THR A 33 15.91 -18.93 -32.76
C THR A 33 16.80 -17.96 -31.97
N ILE A 34 17.66 -17.19 -32.65
CA ILE A 34 18.44 -16.11 -32.02
C ILE A 34 17.52 -15.03 -31.47
N GLY A 35 16.49 -14.62 -32.22
CA GLY A 35 15.50 -13.64 -31.77
C GLY A 35 14.74 -14.10 -30.53
N LEU A 36 14.31 -15.35 -30.50
CA LEU A 36 13.68 -15.97 -29.33
C LEU A 36 14.65 -16.09 -28.15
N LEU A 37 15.91 -16.49 -28.39
CA LEU A 37 16.94 -16.54 -27.36
C LEU A 37 17.19 -15.16 -26.74
N ILE A 38 17.35 -14.12 -27.57
CA ILE A 38 17.47 -12.74 -27.10
C ILE A 38 16.22 -12.32 -26.33
N HIS A 39 15.02 -12.67 -26.82
CA HIS A 39 13.77 -12.38 -26.13
C HIS A 39 13.71 -13.02 -24.74
N PHE A 40 13.97 -14.33 -24.63
CA PHE A 40 13.96 -15.03 -23.34
C PHE A 40 15.10 -14.57 -22.41
N LEU A 41 16.28 -14.28 -22.93
CA LEU A 41 17.42 -13.85 -22.11
C LEU A 41 17.30 -12.39 -21.64
N ALA A 42 16.80 -11.49 -22.49
CA ALA A 42 16.73 -10.07 -22.21
C ALA A 42 15.38 -9.61 -21.62
N PHE A 43 14.27 -10.26 -22.00
CA PHE A 43 12.90 -9.80 -21.68
C PHE A 43 12.12 -10.72 -20.74
N ASP A 44 12.44 -12.02 -20.62
CA ASP A 44 11.81 -12.92 -19.62
C ASP A 44 12.46 -12.78 -18.23
N LYS A 45 12.44 -11.56 -17.70
CA LYS A 45 12.94 -11.26 -16.34
C LYS A 45 11.83 -11.44 -15.33
N LYS A 46 12.03 -12.35 -14.38
CA LYS A 46 11.12 -12.58 -13.25
C LYS A 46 11.53 -11.77 -12.02
N SER A 47 10.54 -11.51 -11.17
CA SER A 47 10.77 -10.88 -9.86
C SER A 47 11.08 -11.95 -8.82
N TYR A 48 11.98 -11.64 -7.90
CA TYR A 48 12.36 -12.50 -6.78
C TYR A 48 12.46 -11.66 -5.51
N PHE A 49 11.98 -12.22 -4.41
CA PHE A 49 12.05 -11.59 -3.09
C PHE A 49 13.18 -12.19 -2.26
N TYR A 50 13.81 -11.34 -1.46
CA TYR A 50 14.83 -11.71 -0.51
C TYR A 50 14.59 -11.01 0.82
N SER A 51 14.72 -11.71 1.93
CA SER A 51 14.76 -11.11 3.27
C SER A 51 16.17 -11.03 3.80
N SER A 52 16.44 -10.02 4.62
CA SER A 52 17.64 -9.96 5.44
C SER A 52 17.32 -9.33 6.79
N SER A 53 17.95 -9.86 7.84
CA SER A 53 17.98 -9.24 9.16
C SER A 53 19.40 -8.80 9.45
N PHE A 54 19.58 -7.57 9.92
CA PHE A 54 20.91 -7.06 10.28
C PHE A 54 20.82 -6.03 11.41
N GLU A 55 21.90 -5.94 12.17
CA GLU A 55 22.04 -4.96 13.25
C GLU A 55 22.28 -3.56 12.69
N ILE A 56 21.65 -2.56 13.31
CA ILE A 56 21.90 -1.15 13.04
C ILE A 56 22.94 -0.63 14.04
N PRO A 57 24.21 -0.45 13.61
CA PRO A 57 25.26 -0.03 14.52
C PRO A 57 24.97 1.37 15.06
N ASN A 58 25.44 1.64 16.28
CA ASN A 58 25.34 2.94 16.95
C ASN A 58 23.90 3.43 17.23
N VAL A 59 22.89 2.55 17.13
CA VAL A 59 21.52 2.85 17.54
C VAL A 59 21.13 1.91 18.68
N LYS A 60 20.78 2.49 19.83
CA LYS A 60 20.25 1.74 20.97
C LYS A 60 18.75 1.61 20.84
N TYR A 61 18.23 0.43 21.11
CA TYR A 61 16.79 0.22 21.15
C TYR A 61 16.17 1.05 22.28
N ASN A 62 15.00 1.65 22.01
CA ASN A 62 14.20 2.38 22.99
C ASN A 62 12.72 2.17 22.69
N ASP A 63 11.85 2.54 23.64
CA ASP A 63 10.41 2.30 23.52
C ASP A 63 9.78 3.04 22.34
N LYS A 64 10.37 4.13 21.85
CA LYS A 64 9.85 4.81 20.65
C LYS A 64 10.08 3.99 19.38
N LEU A 65 10.93 2.96 19.40
CA LEU A 65 11.10 2.01 18.28
C LEU A 65 10.18 0.78 18.37
N ASN A 66 9.24 0.74 19.32
CA ASN A 66 8.29 -0.37 19.46
C ASN A 66 7.13 -0.32 18.45
N SER A 67 6.83 0.86 17.91
CA SER A 67 5.63 1.12 17.13
C SER A 67 5.96 1.78 15.79
N PRO A 68 5.47 1.24 14.66
CA PRO A 68 5.61 1.84 13.34
C PRO A 68 4.98 3.24 13.17
N ALA A 69 4.16 3.67 14.13
CA ALA A 69 3.49 4.97 14.12
C ALA A 69 4.38 6.10 14.65
N THR A 70 5.41 5.80 15.46
CA THR A 70 6.25 6.83 16.05
C THR A 70 7.12 7.52 15.01
N GLN A 71 7.42 8.80 15.25
CA GLN A 71 8.31 9.54 14.37
C GLN A 71 9.73 8.95 14.34
N GLU A 72 10.22 8.44 15.47
CA GLU A 72 11.57 7.87 15.57
C GLU A 72 11.69 6.56 14.76
N TYR A 73 10.71 5.67 14.87
CA TYR A 73 10.64 4.46 14.04
C TYR A 73 10.63 4.81 12.55
N ARG A 74 9.77 5.75 12.15
CA ARG A 74 9.64 6.19 10.75
C ARG A 74 10.93 6.80 10.20
N ASN A 75 11.57 7.66 10.99
CA ASN A 75 12.83 8.30 10.60
C ASN A 75 13.95 7.27 10.46
N LEU A 76 14.07 6.34 11.40
CA LEU A 76 15.11 5.30 11.36
C LEU A 76 14.91 4.34 10.19
N THR A 77 13.70 3.81 10.02
CA THR A 77 13.38 2.91 8.89
C THR A 77 13.54 3.59 7.54
N GLY A 78 13.11 4.85 7.40
CA GLY A 78 13.34 5.64 6.18
C GLY A 78 14.83 5.86 5.86
N ARG A 79 15.67 6.10 6.87
CA ARG A 79 17.14 6.17 6.70
C ARG A 79 17.74 4.85 6.25
N ILE A 80 17.30 3.74 6.84
CA ILE A 80 17.75 2.39 6.48
C ILE A 80 17.37 2.09 5.02
N GLU A 81 16.11 2.28 4.63
CA GLU A 81 15.63 2.05 3.26
C GLU A 81 16.37 2.92 2.23
N SER A 82 16.62 4.19 2.59
CA SER A 82 17.39 5.12 1.74
C SER A 82 18.83 4.63 1.54
N ALA A 83 19.51 4.23 2.62
CA ALA A 83 20.87 3.71 2.54
C ALA A 83 20.96 2.40 1.74
N ILE A 84 19.98 1.50 1.91
CA ILE A 84 19.87 0.27 1.11
C ILE A 84 19.73 0.64 -0.37
N THR A 85 18.76 1.49 -0.68
CA THR A 85 18.45 1.92 -2.05
C THR A 85 19.66 2.55 -2.74
N THR A 86 20.34 3.49 -2.06
CA THR A 86 21.52 4.15 -2.61
C THR A 86 22.64 3.16 -2.88
N THR A 87 22.91 2.25 -1.94
CA THR A 87 24.04 1.31 -2.08
C THR A 87 23.79 0.28 -3.17
N PHE A 88 22.56 -0.24 -3.31
CA PHE A 88 22.23 -1.11 -4.45
C PHE A 88 22.29 -0.37 -5.79
N LYS A 89 21.88 0.91 -5.85
CA LYS A 89 21.97 1.72 -7.08
C LYS A 89 23.41 2.04 -7.49
N GLU A 90 24.34 2.11 -6.54
CA GLU A 90 25.78 2.29 -6.78
C GLU A 90 26.50 0.98 -7.12
N SER A 91 25.86 -0.17 -6.86
CA SER A 91 26.45 -1.51 -7.06
C SER A 91 26.27 -2.05 -8.49
N ASP A 92 26.85 -3.24 -8.72
CA ASP A 92 26.64 -4.05 -9.92
C ASP A 92 25.21 -4.63 -10.04
N LEU A 93 24.40 -4.51 -8.98
CA LEU A 93 23.00 -4.92 -8.92
C LEU A 93 21.99 -3.79 -9.24
N ARG A 94 22.45 -2.60 -9.65
CA ARG A 94 21.59 -1.43 -9.89
C ARG A 94 20.43 -1.66 -10.87
N ASN A 95 20.61 -2.56 -11.85
CA ASN A 95 19.62 -2.83 -12.89
C ASN A 95 18.66 -3.98 -12.49
N GLN A 96 18.98 -4.69 -11.40
CA GLN A 96 18.22 -5.80 -10.87
C GLN A 96 17.43 -5.36 -9.65
N PHE A 97 18.00 -4.50 -8.81
CA PHE A 97 17.33 -3.98 -7.62
C PHE A 97 16.12 -3.12 -7.99
N ILE A 98 14.97 -3.45 -7.41
CA ILE A 98 13.74 -2.70 -7.57
C ILE A 98 13.49 -1.85 -6.32
N ARG A 99 13.40 -2.49 -5.16
CA ARG A 99 13.08 -1.80 -3.90
C ARG A 99 13.46 -2.64 -2.69
N ALA A 100 13.71 -1.95 -1.58
CA ALA A 100 13.78 -2.52 -0.24
C ALA A 100 12.74 -1.86 0.67
N HIS A 101 12.28 -2.60 1.67
CA HIS A 101 11.35 -2.12 2.69
C HIS A 101 11.70 -2.72 4.05
N VAL A 102 11.71 -1.91 5.11
CA VAL A 102 11.95 -2.38 6.48
C VAL A 102 10.63 -2.78 7.10
N VAL A 103 10.39 -4.09 7.20
CA VAL A 103 9.13 -4.65 7.70
C VAL A 103 9.00 -4.59 9.23
N LYS A 104 10.13 -4.61 9.94
CA LYS A 104 10.13 -4.60 11.41
C LYS A 104 11.48 -4.12 11.97
N LEU A 105 11.43 -3.35 13.04
CA LEU A 105 12.55 -3.17 13.97
C LEU A 105 12.34 -4.02 15.21
N ARG A 106 13.37 -4.78 15.62
CA ARG A 106 13.34 -5.64 16.81
C ARG A 106 14.48 -5.29 17.74
N GLN A 107 14.27 -5.53 19.03
CA GLN A 107 15.30 -5.45 20.04
C GLN A 107 16.05 -6.79 20.13
N GLU A 108 17.38 -6.74 20.14
CA GLU A 108 18.24 -7.87 20.49
C GLU A 108 19.30 -7.38 21.48
N GLY A 109 19.11 -7.73 22.76
CA GLY A 109 19.86 -7.07 23.84
C GLY A 109 19.59 -5.56 23.89
N SER A 110 20.64 -4.75 23.72
CA SER A 110 20.52 -3.29 23.57
C SER A 110 20.48 -2.81 22.12
N ALA A 111 20.72 -3.71 21.15
CA ALA A 111 20.86 -3.38 19.75
C ALA A 111 19.52 -3.36 19.01
N VAL A 112 19.48 -2.64 17.90
CA VAL A 112 18.33 -2.59 17.00
C VAL A 112 18.61 -3.51 15.81
N MET A 113 17.74 -4.49 15.60
CA MET A 113 17.73 -5.35 14.42
C MET A 113 16.69 -4.87 13.42
N ALA A 114 17.06 -4.70 12.17
CA ALA A 114 16.15 -4.37 11.08
C ALA A 114 15.86 -5.61 10.22
N ASP A 115 14.60 -6.02 10.19
CA ASP A 115 14.12 -7.03 9.25
C ASP A 115 13.67 -6.33 7.96
N THR A 116 14.26 -6.72 6.84
CA THR A 116 14.05 -6.07 5.55
C THR A 116 13.64 -7.06 4.47
N VAL A 117 12.77 -6.62 3.58
CA VAL A 117 12.38 -7.37 2.37
C VAL A 117 12.81 -6.57 1.16
N MET A 118 13.42 -7.24 0.19
CA MET A 118 13.96 -6.64 -1.02
C MET A 118 13.43 -7.38 -2.24
N LYS A 119 13.16 -6.65 -3.32
CA LYS A 119 12.74 -7.19 -4.61
C LYS A 119 13.79 -6.93 -5.66
N PHE A 120 14.10 -7.98 -6.42
CA PHE A 120 15.01 -7.94 -7.56
C PHE A 120 14.33 -8.51 -8.80
N LYS A 121 14.71 -8.01 -9.98
CA LYS A 121 14.21 -8.48 -11.29
C LYS A 121 15.36 -8.93 -12.18
N PHE A 122 15.43 -10.22 -12.50
CA PHE A 122 16.50 -10.80 -13.31
C PHE A 122 16.08 -12.10 -14.03
N SER A 123 16.90 -12.56 -14.98
CA SER A 123 16.66 -13.80 -15.76
C SER A 123 17.05 -15.05 -14.98
N ARG A 124 16.30 -16.16 -15.17
CA ARG A 124 16.46 -17.44 -14.45
C ARG A 124 17.84 -18.09 -14.61
N ASN A 125 18.59 -17.75 -15.67
CA ASN A 125 19.94 -18.25 -15.90
C ASN A 125 20.98 -17.70 -14.91
N ASN A 126 20.67 -16.62 -14.19
CA ASN A 126 21.49 -16.21 -13.07
C ASN A 126 21.21 -17.17 -11.90
N ASN A 127 22.22 -17.97 -11.55
CA ASN A 127 22.13 -18.91 -10.43
C ASN A 127 21.67 -18.17 -9.15
N ALA A 128 20.54 -18.58 -8.57
CA ALA A 128 19.96 -17.93 -7.39
C ALA A 128 20.94 -17.88 -6.21
N ALA A 129 21.79 -18.90 -6.06
CA ALA A 129 22.88 -18.90 -5.07
C ALA A 129 23.92 -17.79 -5.33
N SER A 130 24.25 -17.55 -6.60
CA SER A 130 25.13 -16.44 -6.99
C SER A 130 24.47 -15.07 -6.72
N MET A 131 23.17 -14.94 -6.95
CA MET A 131 22.44 -13.71 -6.65
C MET A 131 22.41 -13.41 -5.15
N LYS A 132 22.10 -14.42 -4.32
CA LYS A 132 22.15 -14.31 -2.86
C LYS A 132 23.51 -13.79 -2.37
N SER A 133 24.62 -14.39 -2.81
CA SER A 133 25.96 -13.94 -2.38
C SER A 133 26.31 -12.52 -2.85
N ARG A 134 25.83 -12.10 -4.04
CA ARG A 134 26.01 -10.71 -4.51
C ARG A 134 25.20 -9.72 -3.67
N ILE A 135 23.96 -10.06 -3.31
CA ILE A 135 23.12 -9.26 -2.41
C ILE A 135 23.80 -9.12 -1.05
N GLU A 136 24.29 -10.21 -0.47
CA GLU A 136 25.03 -10.21 0.80
C GLU A 136 26.28 -9.31 0.74
N ALA A 137 27.04 -9.37 -0.35
CA ALA A 137 28.22 -8.52 -0.54
C ALA A 137 27.87 -7.02 -0.57
N VAL A 138 26.79 -6.65 -1.26
CA VAL A 138 26.31 -5.25 -1.31
C VAL A 138 25.75 -4.81 0.06
N LEU A 139 25.02 -5.67 0.77
CA LEU A 139 24.52 -5.37 2.12
C LEU A 139 25.63 -5.13 3.15
N ARG A 140 26.75 -5.84 3.05
CA ARG A 140 27.93 -5.58 3.90
C ARG A 140 28.49 -4.16 3.70
N GLN A 141 28.42 -3.61 2.49
CA GLN A 141 28.84 -2.22 2.24
C GLN A 141 27.92 -1.19 2.94
N ILE A 142 26.63 -1.51 3.09
CA ILE A 142 25.68 -0.65 3.81
C ILE A 142 26.06 -0.57 5.29
N LEU A 143 26.34 -1.72 5.92
CA LEU A 143 26.78 -1.78 7.32
C LEU A 143 28.04 -0.95 7.55
N ASN A 144 29.01 -1.03 6.65
CA ASN A 144 30.23 -0.21 6.72
C ASN A 144 29.95 1.30 6.62
N LYS A 145 28.90 1.72 5.89
CA LYS A 145 28.47 3.13 5.81
C LYS A 145 27.74 3.61 7.08
N PHE A 146 27.09 2.71 7.83
CA PHE A 146 26.42 3.05 9.10
C PHE A 146 27.37 3.07 10.32
N GLY A 147 28.53 2.42 10.22
CA GLY A 147 29.61 2.50 11.21
C GLY A 147 30.87 1.79 10.73
N ASN A 148 32.04 2.30 11.11
CA ASN A 148 33.35 1.67 10.87
C ASN A 148 33.54 0.39 11.71
N LEU A 149 32.67 -0.61 11.56
CA LEU A 149 32.88 -1.94 12.13
C LEU A 149 32.95 -2.97 11.00
N GLU A 150 34.15 -3.47 10.78
CA GLU A 150 34.34 -4.78 10.18
C GLU A 150 33.69 -5.82 11.10
N THR A 151 32.72 -6.56 10.56
CA THR A 151 32.05 -7.74 11.14
C THR A 151 30.82 -7.47 12.03
N SER A 152 29.64 -7.38 11.39
CA SER A 152 28.46 -8.09 11.91
C SER A 152 28.36 -9.42 11.16
N PRO A 153 28.48 -10.59 11.83
CA PRO A 153 28.56 -11.89 11.15
C PRO A 153 27.25 -12.39 10.53
N SER A 154 26.13 -11.69 10.71
CA SER A 154 24.80 -12.32 10.59
C SER A 154 23.87 -11.73 9.53
N THR A 155 24.38 -11.01 8.51
CA THR A 155 23.56 -10.65 7.34
C THR A 155 23.24 -11.90 6.51
N VAL A 156 22.32 -12.72 7.03
CA VAL A 156 21.80 -13.90 6.37
C VAL A 156 20.72 -13.43 5.42
N VAL A 157 20.99 -13.56 4.12
CA VAL A 157 19.98 -13.32 3.09
C VAL A 157 19.26 -14.62 2.82
N SER A 158 17.93 -14.59 2.86
CA SER A 158 17.08 -15.73 2.50
C SER A 158 16.23 -15.37 1.29
N ALA A 159 16.17 -16.25 0.30
CA ALA A 159 15.17 -16.11 -0.76
C ALA A 159 13.79 -16.37 -0.15
N LEU A 160 12.81 -15.57 -0.56
CA LEU A 160 11.42 -15.73 -0.17
C LEU A 160 10.60 -16.14 -1.39
N ASP A 161 9.62 -17.01 -1.18
CA ASP A 161 8.54 -17.13 -2.16
C ASP A 161 7.58 -15.92 -2.07
N ASP A 162 6.72 -15.78 -3.09
CA ASP A 162 5.79 -14.65 -3.18
C ASP A 162 4.81 -14.60 -1.99
N GLN A 163 4.39 -15.75 -1.47
CA GLN A 163 3.44 -15.84 -0.37
C GLN A 163 4.08 -15.50 0.97
N GLU A 164 5.32 -15.92 1.21
CA GLU A 164 6.14 -15.53 2.36
C GLU A 164 6.34 -14.01 2.39
N ALA A 165 6.70 -13.40 1.25
CA ALA A 165 6.83 -11.96 1.13
C ALA A 165 5.51 -11.24 1.47
N VAL A 166 4.39 -11.68 0.87
CA VAL A 166 3.05 -11.15 1.18
C VAL A 166 2.73 -11.27 2.66
N ASN A 167 3.02 -12.42 3.29
CA ASN A 167 2.76 -12.65 4.71
C ASN A 167 3.57 -11.72 5.62
N MET A 168 4.77 -11.30 5.22
CA MET A 168 5.55 -10.30 5.96
C MET A 168 4.88 -8.93 5.91
N PHE A 169 4.40 -8.48 4.75
CA PHE A 169 3.67 -7.20 4.63
C PHE A 169 2.27 -7.23 5.26
N ASN A 170 1.59 -8.37 5.28
CA ASN A 170 0.30 -8.53 5.98
C ASN A 170 0.42 -8.35 7.50
N LYS A 171 1.63 -8.34 8.07
CA LYS A 171 1.85 -7.99 9.47
C LYS A 171 1.98 -6.49 9.70
N GLU A 172 2.33 -5.71 8.68
CA GLU A 172 2.33 -4.26 8.75
C GLU A 172 0.91 -3.70 8.66
N CYS A 173 0.69 -2.47 9.08
CA CYS A 173 -0.54 -1.73 8.78
C CYS A 173 -0.30 -0.85 7.55
N GLY A 174 -1.36 -0.37 6.90
CA GLY A 174 -1.24 0.66 5.86
C GLY A 174 -0.49 0.24 4.59
N ALA A 175 -0.22 -1.07 4.42
CA ALA A 175 0.47 -1.59 3.25
C ALA A 175 -0.51 -1.68 2.06
N HIS A 176 -0.29 -0.83 1.07
CA HIS A 176 -1.01 -0.86 -0.22
C HIS A 176 -0.53 -2.04 -1.09
N PRO A 177 -1.33 -2.63 -1.99
CA PRO A 177 -0.90 -3.71 -2.88
C PRO A 177 0.41 -3.45 -3.63
N ASN A 178 0.62 -2.23 -4.11
CA ASN A 178 1.87 -1.79 -4.75
C ASN A 178 3.09 -1.86 -3.81
N LEU A 179 2.91 -1.67 -2.50
CA LEU A 179 3.99 -1.90 -1.52
C LEU A 179 4.21 -3.40 -1.29
N ILE A 180 3.13 -4.18 -1.14
CA ILE A 180 3.20 -5.63 -0.95
C ILE A 180 3.93 -6.31 -2.12
N SER A 181 3.65 -5.86 -3.33
CA SER A 181 4.32 -6.33 -4.56
C SER A 181 5.66 -5.64 -4.81
N LEU A 182 6.09 -4.68 -3.98
CA LEU A 182 7.26 -3.82 -4.18
C LEU A 182 7.35 -3.27 -5.62
N SER A 183 6.23 -2.76 -6.15
CA SER A 183 6.14 -2.15 -7.48
C SER A 183 6.67 -0.70 -7.48
N GLU A 184 7.28 -0.29 -8.60
CA GLU A 184 7.65 1.10 -8.83
C GLU A 184 6.48 1.96 -9.28
N GLU A 185 5.42 1.34 -9.82
CA GLU A 185 4.28 2.05 -10.40
C GLU A 185 3.42 2.72 -9.31
N ARG A 186 3.13 4.00 -9.52
CA ARG A 186 2.12 4.75 -8.76
C ARG A 186 0.85 4.81 -9.59
N VAL A 187 -0.04 3.85 -9.42
CA VAL A 187 -1.40 3.93 -9.97
C VAL A 187 -2.24 4.80 -9.05
N MET A 188 -2.01 6.12 -9.07
CA MET A 188 -2.85 7.08 -8.34
C MET A 188 -3.00 8.34 -9.19
N GLY A 189 -4.16 8.45 -9.83
CA GLY A 189 -4.46 9.57 -10.73
C GLY A 189 -5.88 9.55 -11.32
N GLY A 190 -6.53 8.39 -11.37
CA GLY A 190 -7.95 8.27 -11.71
C GLY A 190 -8.88 8.51 -10.51
N THR A 191 -10.15 8.82 -10.79
CA THR A 191 -11.21 8.96 -9.78
C THR A 191 -11.84 7.63 -9.38
N LYS A 192 -11.70 6.58 -10.21
CA LYS A 192 -12.12 5.22 -9.88
C LYS A 192 -10.97 4.50 -9.18
N ALA A 193 -11.30 3.77 -8.13
CA ALA A 193 -10.37 2.84 -7.51
C ALA A 193 -10.38 1.50 -8.27
N GLU A 194 -9.28 0.76 -8.16
CA GLU A 194 -9.20 -0.65 -8.56
C GLU A 194 -9.33 -1.56 -7.33
N GLU A 195 -9.58 -2.85 -7.60
CA GLU A 195 -9.76 -3.84 -6.54
C GLU A 195 -8.46 -3.99 -5.74
N GLY A 196 -8.50 -3.58 -4.47
CA GLY A 196 -7.37 -3.64 -3.55
C GLY A 196 -6.66 -2.30 -3.33
N ASP A 197 -6.95 -1.23 -4.09
CA ASP A 197 -6.29 0.08 -3.89
C ASP A 197 -6.45 0.62 -2.46
N TRP A 198 -7.60 0.34 -1.83
CA TRP A 198 -7.90 0.81 -0.47
C TRP A 198 -8.35 -0.37 0.40
N PRO A 199 -7.41 -1.24 0.81
CA PRO A 199 -7.75 -2.55 1.40
C PRO A 199 -8.37 -2.44 2.79
N TRP A 200 -8.28 -1.26 3.42
CA TRP A 200 -8.92 -0.92 4.69
C TRP A 200 -10.32 -0.35 4.53
N GLN A 201 -10.78 -0.03 3.31
CA GLN A 201 -12.11 0.51 3.08
C GLN A 201 -13.18 -0.53 3.43
N VAL A 202 -14.17 -0.11 4.20
CA VAL A 202 -15.33 -0.92 4.56
C VAL A 202 -16.60 -0.19 4.17
N SER A 203 -17.58 -0.92 3.65
CA SER A 203 -18.95 -0.42 3.54
C SER A 203 -19.75 -0.96 4.72
N LEU A 204 -20.34 -0.05 5.50
CA LEU A 204 -21.29 -0.37 6.56
C LEU A 204 -22.69 -0.30 5.98
N GLN A 205 -23.32 -1.46 5.89
CA GLN A 205 -24.64 -1.62 5.27
C GLN A 205 -25.72 -1.74 6.35
N LEU A 206 -26.76 -0.90 6.26
CA LEU A 206 -27.96 -1.01 7.06
C LEU A 206 -29.01 -1.78 6.26
N ASN A 207 -29.49 -2.91 6.80
CA ASN A 207 -30.45 -3.80 6.13
C ASN A 207 -30.01 -4.18 4.70
N GLY A 208 -28.71 -4.40 4.48
CA GLY A 208 -28.15 -4.79 3.18
C GLY A 208 -27.94 -3.65 2.18
N VAL A 209 -28.16 -2.40 2.57
CA VAL A 209 -27.93 -1.21 1.73
C VAL A 209 -26.79 -0.39 2.31
N HIS A 210 -25.84 0.04 1.47
CA HIS A 210 -24.75 0.93 1.87
C HIS A 210 -25.30 2.20 2.53
N HIS A 211 -24.79 2.51 3.72
CA HIS A 211 -25.20 3.68 4.49
C HIS A 211 -24.02 4.60 4.81
N CYS A 212 -22.91 4.02 5.26
CA CYS A 212 -21.68 4.73 5.58
C CYS A 212 -20.45 3.95 5.15
N GLY A 213 -19.34 4.65 5.02
CA GLY A 213 -18.00 4.07 5.01
C GLY A 213 -17.53 3.67 6.42
N GLY A 214 -16.43 2.93 6.44
CA GLY A 214 -15.68 2.58 7.63
C GLY A 214 -14.25 2.22 7.26
N VAL A 215 -13.41 2.08 8.27
CA VAL A 215 -11.97 1.86 8.10
C VAL A 215 -11.52 0.71 8.99
N LEU A 216 -10.98 -0.35 8.38
CA LEU A 216 -10.45 -1.50 9.09
C LEU A 216 -9.14 -1.13 9.81
N ILE A 217 -9.14 -1.21 11.14
CA ILE A 217 -7.96 -0.87 11.98
C ILE A 217 -7.32 -2.09 12.65
N SER A 218 -8.03 -3.21 12.72
CA SER A 218 -7.50 -4.52 13.10
C SER A 218 -8.25 -5.61 12.35
N ASN A 219 -8.01 -6.89 12.66
CA ASN A 219 -8.77 -7.97 12.03
C ASN A 219 -10.25 -8.01 12.51
N THR A 220 -10.60 -7.30 13.59
CA THR A 220 -11.94 -7.35 14.21
C THR A 220 -12.56 -5.98 14.47
N TRP A 221 -11.81 -4.89 14.34
CA TRP A 221 -12.26 -3.54 14.64
C TRP A 221 -12.24 -2.63 13.41
N ILE A 222 -13.32 -1.86 13.28
CA ILE A 222 -13.52 -0.85 12.25
C ILE A 222 -13.77 0.49 12.95
N LEU A 223 -13.14 1.57 12.47
CA LEU A 223 -13.50 2.95 12.84
C LEU A 223 -14.45 3.54 11.81
N THR A 224 -15.32 4.42 12.26
CA THR A 224 -16.29 5.14 11.43
C THR A 224 -16.80 6.37 12.20
N ALA A 225 -17.80 7.07 11.66
CA ALA A 225 -18.41 8.24 12.29
C ALA A 225 -19.55 7.83 13.25
N ALA A 226 -19.72 8.57 14.34
CA ALA A 226 -20.81 8.36 15.30
C ALA A 226 -22.19 8.58 14.68
N HIS A 227 -22.30 9.60 13.82
CA HIS A 227 -23.57 10.00 13.23
C HIS A 227 -24.21 8.91 12.37
N CYS A 228 -23.43 7.97 11.84
CA CYS A 228 -23.91 6.80 11.07
C CYS A 228 -24.88 5.92 11.88
N PHE A 229 -24.77 5.92 13.22
CA PHE A 229 -25.56 5.05 14.09
C PHE A 229 -26.59 5.80 14.94
N ARG A 230 -26.73 7.13 14.76
CA ARG A 230 -27.61 7.97 15.58
C ARG A 230 -29.06 7.48 15.56
N SER A 231 -29.56 7.12 14.37
CA SER A 231 -30.95 6.66 14.19
C SER A 231 -31.09 5.14 14.27
N TYR A 232 -30.01 4.40 14.06
CA TYR A 232 -30.02 2.93 13.96
C TYR A 232 -28.81 2.34 14.65
N SER A 233 -28.93 2.03 15.94
CA SER A 233 -27.82 1.51 16.75
C SER A 233 -27.86 0.00 17.00
N ASP A 234 -28.91 -0.71 16.59
CA ASP A 234 -29.01 -2.18 16.75
C ASP A 234 -28.01 -2.90 15.81
N PRO A 235 -26.95 -3.54 16.35
CA PRO A 235 -25.93 -4.22 15.55
C PRO A 235 -26.47 -5.26 14.57
N ARG A 236 -27.60 -5.89 14.87
CA ARG A 236 -28.20 -6.96 14.05
C ARG A 236 -28.70 -6.47 12.69
N ARG A 237 -28.93 -5.16 12.57
CA ARG A 237 -29.35 -4.51 11.31
C ARG A 237 -28.16 -4.15 10.43
N TRP A 238 -26.94 -4.26 10.94
CA TRP A 238 -25.74 -3.80 10.26
C TRP A 238 -24.87 -4.96 9.79
N THR A 239 -24.25 -4.77 8.63
CA THR A 239 -23.25 -5.68 8.07
C THR A 239 -22.06 -4.89 7.57
N ALA A 240 -20.85 -5.35 7.89
CA ALA A 240 -19.61 -4.82 7.31
C ALA A 240 -19.26 -5.61 6.04
N THR A 241 -19.02 -4.92 4.94
CA THR A 241 -18.69 -5.53 3.64
C THR A 241 -17.36 -5.01 3.10
N PHE A 242 -16.56 -5.90 2.53
CA PHE A 242 -15.21 -5.64 2.02
C PHE A 242 -15.10 -5.96 0.53
N GLY A 243 -14.19 -5.27 -0.16
CA GLY A 243 -14.00 -5.33 -1.61
C GLY A 243 -14.47 -4.06 -2.31
N ILE A 244 -14.27 -3.96 -3.62
CA ILE A 244 -14.55 -2.73 -4.38
C ILE A 244 -16.05 -2.41 -4.56
N SER A 245 -16.93 -3.41 -4.48
CA SER A 245 -18.37 -3.25 -4.77
C SER A 245 -19.24 -3.41 -3.53
N THR A 246 -20.20 -2.49 -3.36
CA THR A 246 -21.23 -2.58 -2.32
C THR A 246 -22.31 -3.60 -2.66
N ALA A 247 -22.60 -3.81 -3.95
CA ALA A 247 -23.57 -4.79 -4.43
C ALA A 247 -22.99 -6.22 -4.42
N PHE A 248 -21.73 -6.37 -4.82
CA PHE A 248 -21.03 -7.65 -4.92
C PHE A 248 -19.75 -7.66 -4.05
N PRO A 249 -19.87 -7.54 -2.72
CA PRO A 249 -18.72 -7.57 -1.84
C PRO A 249 -18.08 -8.96 -1.80
N VAL A 250 -16.76 -8.97 -1.66
CA VAL A 250 -15.93 -10.18 -1.57
C VAL A 250 -16.14 -10.86 -0.22
N VAL A 251 -16.22 -10.07 0.86
CA VAL A 251 -16.43 -10.58 2.22
C VAL A 251 -17.56 -9.80 2.89
N ARG A 252 -18.41 -10.52 3.62
CA ARG A 252 -19.45 -9.96 4.50
C ARG A 252 -19.18 -10.44 5.93
N LYS A 253 -19.31 -9.53 6.90
CA LYS A 253 -19.14 -9.81 8.33
C LYS A 253 -20.27 -9.19 9.14
N ALA A 254 -20.86 -10.00 10.01
CA ALA A 254 -21.84 -9.53 10.98
C ALA A 254 -21.17 -8.63 12.02
N ILE A 255 -21.93 -7.66 12.55
CA ILE A 255 -21.48 -6.74 13.57
C ILE A 255 -21.94 -7.21 14.95
N ARG A 256 -21.00 -7.31 15.89
CA ARG A 256 -21.25 -7.71 17.28
C ARG A 256 -21.60 -6.51 18.15
N THR A 257 -20.87 -5.42 17.97
CA THR A 257 -20.96 -4.25 18.87
C THR A 257 -20.71 -2.98 18.09
N ILE A 258 -21.48 -1.94 18.40
CA ILE A 258 -21.30 -0.58 17.92
C ILE A 258 -21.03 0.29 19.16
N LEU A 259 -19.87 0.94 19.19
CA LEU A 259 -19.43 1.82 20.27
C LEU A 259 -19.42 3.26 19.74
N ILE A 260 -20.42 4.04 20.13
CA ILE A 260 -20.52 5.46 19.80
C ILE A 260 -19.79 6.24 20.87
N HIS A 261 -19.00 7.26 20.51
CA HIS A 261 -18.37 8.12 21.51
C HIS A 261 -19.42 8.76 22.43
N ASN A 262 -19.29 8.56 23.75
CA ASN A 262 -20.31 8.95 24.73
C ASN A 262 -20.64 10.46 24.73
N ASN A 263 -19.66 11.29 24.33
CA ASN A 263 -19.83 12.74 24.24
C ASN A 263 -20.13 13.25 22.82
N TYR A 264 -20.58 12.40 21.90
CA TYR A 264 -20.98 12.83 20.55
C TYR A 264 -22.10 13.89 20.61
N LYS A 265 -21.89 15.02 19.92
CA LYS A 265 -22.85 16.13 19.83
C LYS A 265 -23.38 16.27 18.41
N ALA A 266 -24.63 15.89 18.22
CA ALA A 266 -25.19 15.77 16.87
C ALA A 266 -25.45 17.09 16.13
N ILE A 267 -25.46 18.23 16.83
CA ILE A 267 -25.63 19.56 16.21
C ILE A 267 -24.28 20.09 15.73
N SER A 268 -23.25 20.02 16.58
CA SER A 268 -21.90 20.52 16.26
C SER A 268 -21.01 19.50 15.56
N HIS A 269 -21.45 18.24 15.45
CA HIS A 269 -20.63 17.10 15.01
C HIS A 269 -19.37 16.89 15.86
N GLU A 270 -19.33 17.40 17.09
CA GLU A 270 -18.22 17.17 18.01
C GLU A 270 -18.19 15.69 18.44
N ASN A 271 -16.99 15.12 18.54
CA ASN A 271 -16.77 13.71 18.87
C ASN A 271 -17.47 12.74 17.92
N ASP A 272 -17.50 13.07 16.63
CA ASP A 272 -18.10 12.22 15.60
C ASP A 272 -17.22 11.03 15.23
N ILE A 273 -17.10 10.09 16.16
CA ILE A 273 -16.35 8.85 16.03
C ILE A 273 -17.10 7.68 16.66
N ALA A 274 -17.04 6.52 16.00
CA ALA A 274 -17.51 5.26 16.53
C ALA A 274 -16.55 4.11 16.16
N ALA A 275 -16.58 3.07 16.97
CA ALA A 275 -15.85 1.83 16.76
C ALA A 275 -16.84 0.67 16.62
N VAL A 276 -16.62 -0.18 15.63
CA VAL A 276 -17.50 -1.31 15.29
C VAL A 276 -16.69 -2.59 15.44
N LYS A 277 -17.19 -3.51 16.27
CA LYS A 277 -16.60 -4.83 16.47
C LYS A 277 -17.29 -5.87 15.60
N LEU A 278 -16.53 -6.60 14.81
CA LEU A 278 -17.02 -7.73 14.04
C LEU A 278 -17.30 -8.93 14.95
N VAL A 279 -18.24 -9.79 14.52
CA VAL A 279 -18.46 -11.09 15.19
C VAL A 279 -17.22 -11.96 15.02
N ASP A 280 -16.73 -12.13 13.79
CA ASP A 280 -15.53 -12.90 13.48
C ASP A 280 -14.55 -12.04 12.70
N GLY A 281 -13.26 -12.27 12.95
CA GLY A 281 -12.21 -11.51 12.28
C GLY A 281 -12.17 -11.75 10.77
N VAL A 282 -11.64 -10.76 10.04
CA VAL A 282 -11.25 -10.91 8.63
C VAL A 282 -9.85 -11.49 8.53
N THR A 283 -9.62 -12.29 7.49
CA THR A 283 -8.28 -12.72 7.10
C THR A 283 -7.63 -11.63 6.27
N PHE A 284 -6.43 -11.18 6.67
CA PHE A 284 -5.71 -10.20 5.88
C PHE A 284 -5.20 -10.81 4.58
N THR A 285 -5.37 -10.05 3.50
CA THR A 285 -4.94 -10.37 2.14
C THR A 285 -4.41 -9.10 1.49
N LYS A 286 -3.91 -9.22 0.25
CA LYS A 286 -3.53 -8.03 -0.53
C LYS A 286 -4.67 -7.02 -0.73
N ASN A 287 -5.93 -7.45 -0.69
CA ASN A 287 -7.11 -6.61 -0.96
C ASN A 287 -7.92 -6.25 0.28
N ILE A 288 -7.67 -6.92 1.41
CA ILE A 288 -8.36 -6.67 2.68
C ILE A 288 -7.30 -6.61 3.76
N HIS A 289 -7.01 -5.41 4.26
CA HIS A 289 -5.93 -5.19 5.19
C HIS A 289 -6.12 -3.92 6.01
N ARG A 290 -5.53 -3.87 7.20
CA ARG A 290 -5.74 -2.74 8.12
C ARG A 290 -4.91 -1.51 7.74
N VAL A 291 -5.45 -0.32 8.01
CA VAL A 291 -4.72 0.96 7.91
C VAL A 291 -3.82 1.18 9.14
N CYS A 292 -2.78 2.01 9.02
CA CYS A 292 -2.07 2.48 10.20
C CYS A 292 -2.82 3.60 10.91
N LEU A 293 -2.68 3.67 12.23
CA LEU A 293 -3.16 4.79 13.03
C LEU A 293 -1.98 5.70 13.37
N PRO A 294 -2.14 7.03 13.30
CA PRO A 294 -1.10 7.98 13.66
C PRO A 294 -0.89 8.03 15.18
N GLU A 295 0.27 8.48 15.63
CA GLU A 295 0.45 8.85 17.05
C GLU A 295 -0.43 10.06 17.41
N ALA A 296 -0.83 10.18 18.69
CA ALA A 296 -1.61 11.34 19.16
C ALA A 296 -0.87 12.67 18.91
N THR A 297 0.46 12.64 18.96
CA THR A 297 1.36 13.79 18.75
C THR A 297 1.74 14.01 17.30
N GLN A 298 1.28 13.16 16.37
CA GLN A 298 1.63 13.31 14.96
C GLN A 298 1.04 14.60 14.39
N ASN A 299 1.90 15.44 13.82
CA ASN A 299 1.47 16.64 13.14
C ASN A 299 0.92 16.32 11.75
N ILE A 300 -0.28 16.82 11.45
CA ILE A 300 -0.94 16.72 10.14
C ILE A 300 -0.85 18.11 9.51
N SER A 301 0.17 18.33 8.69
CA SER A 301 0.49 19.65 8.16
C SER A 301 -0.46 20.07 7.02
N PRO A 302 -0.94 21.33 7.01
CA PRO A 302 -1.64 21.91 5.86
C PRO A 302 -0.81 21.82 4.56
N GLY A 303 -1.50 21.68 3.43
CA GLY A 303 -0.89 21.52 2.10
C GLY A 303 -0.43 20.09 1.79
N CYS A 304 -0.31 19.21 2.79
CA CYS A 304 0.00 17.81 2.53
C CYS A 304 -1.14 17.13 1.76
N THR A 305 -0.78 16.28 0.79
CA THR A 305 -1.74 15.47 0.04
C THR A 305 -2.37 14.42 0.94
N ALA A 306 -3.67 14.19 0.75
CA ALA A 306 -4.43 13.10 1.35
C ALA A 306 -5.39 12.51 0.31
N TYR A 307 -5.93 11.34 0.61
CA TYR A 307 -6.92 10.67 -0.22
C TYR A 307 -8.15 10.36 0.61
N VAL A 308 -9.31 10.69 0.04
CA VAL A 308 -10.62 10.28 0.54
C VAL A 308 -11.20 9.26 -0.40
N THR A 309 -11.86 8.24 0.16
CA THR A 309 -12.43 7.15 -0.62
C THR A 309 -13.79 6.75 -0.10
N GLY A 310 -14.65 6.31 -1.01
CA GLY A 310 -15.96 5.83 -0.63
C GLY A 310 -16.88 5.60 -1.82
N TRP A 311 -18.12 5.28 -1.49
CA TRP A 311 -19.19 4.97 -2.43
C TRP A 311 -20.26 6.05 -2.45
N GLY A 312 -19.96 7.22 -1.89
CA GLY A 312 -20.87 8.34 -1.83
C GLY A 312 -21.24 8.88 -3.21
N SER A 313 -22.20 9.79 -3.20
CA SER A 313 -22.71 10.40 -4.41
C SER A 313 -21.67 11.33 -5.06
N ARG A 314 -21.59 11.34 -6.39
CA ARG A 314 -20.64 12.22 -7.12
C ARG A 314 -21.01 13.70 -7.05
N THR A 315 -22.28 13.97 -6.78
CA THR A 315 -22.84 15.30 -6.58
C THR A 315 -23.75 15.25 -5.37
N PHE A 316 -24.07 16.41 -4.80
CA PHE A 316 -24.96 16.45 -3.65
C PHE A 316 -26.26 15.68 -3.92
N ASP A 317 -26.98 15.96 -5.01
CA ASP A 317 -28.31 15.38 -5.29
C ASP A 317 -28.34 14.04 -6.03
N SER A 318 -27.21 13.34 -6.14
CA SER A 318 -27.16 12.01 -6.77
C SER A 318 -27.18 10.87 -5.74
N ASN A 319 -27.41 9.65 -6.22
CA ASN A 319 -27.33 8.44 -5.41
C ASN A 319 -25.86 8.01 -5.23
N PRO A 320 -25.54 7.29 -4.13
CA PRO A 320 -24.29 6.55 -3.96
C PRO A 320 -23.95 5.67 -5.16
N VAL A 321 -22.65 5.49 -5.43
CA VAL A 321 -22.14 4.67 -6.53
C VAL A 321 -21.86 3.23 -6.08
N PRO A 322 -22.01 2.22 -6.96
CA PRO A 322 -21.85 0.82 -6.56
C PRO A 322 -20.39 0.32 -6.54
N VAL A 323 -19.46 1.11 -7.06
CA VAL A 323 -18.02 0.80 -7.19
C VAL A 323 -17.22 1.91 -6.54
N LEU A 324 -16.17 1.54 -5.80
CA LEU A 324 -15.38 2.46 -4.98
C LEU A 324 -14.73 3.55 -5.83
N GLU A 325 -14.83 4.79 -5.35
CA GLU A 325 -14.16 5.94 -5.93
C GLU A 325 -13.13 6.53 -4.95
N GLN A 326 -12.21 7.31 -5.50
CA GLN A 326 -11.11 7.95 -4.78
C GLN A 326 -10.95 9.40 -5.22
N GLY A 327 -10.66 10.27 -4.25
CA GLY A 327 -10.42 11.69 -4.46
C GLY A 327 -9.11 12.11 -3.82
N ARG A 328 -8.22 12.73 -4.61
CA ARG A 328 -7.03 13.38 -4.07
C ARG A 328 -7.39 14.78 -3.57
N VAL A 329 -7.12 15.04 -2.29
CA VAL A 329 -7.39 16.30 -1.60
C VAL A 329 -6.14 16.80 -0.88
N TYR A 330 -6.19 18.02 -0.36
CA TYR A 330 -5.11 18.61 0.43
C TYR A 330 -5.62 18.99 1.81
N ILE A 331 -4.79 18.76 2.83
CA ILE A 331 -5.09 19.21 4.19
C ILE A 331 -5.16 20.73 4.22
N ILE A 332 -6.20 21.27 4.84
CA ILE A 332 -6.43 22.71 5.01
C ILE A 332 -6.34 23.03 6.50
N SER A 333 -5.70 24.14 6.84
CA SER A 333 -5.57 24.56 8.24
C SER A 333 -6.94 24.95 8.81
N ASN A 334 -7.17 24.71 10.10
CA ASN A 334 -8.42 25.10 10.74
C ASN A 334 -8.65 26.62 10.64
N ASN A 335 -7.59 27.44 10.63
CA ASN A 335 -7.72 28.90 10.46
C ASN A 335 -8.33 29.27 9.10
N VAL A 336 -7.88 28.62 8.02
CA VAL A 336 -8.45 28.84 6.68
C VAL A 336 -9.88 28.29 6.62
N CYS A 337 -10.10 27.10 7.18
CA CYS A 337 -11.42 26.47 7.20
C CYS A 337 -12.45 27.27 8.03
N ASN A 338 -12.01 27.97 9.08
CA ASN A 338 -12.86 28.82 9.92
C ASN A 338 -12.90 30.28 9.46
N ALA A 339 -12.40 30.61 8.28
CA ALA A 339 -12.59 31.94 7.73
C ALA A 339 -14.10 32.28 7.61
N PRO A 340 -14.51 33.55 7.70
CA PRO A 340 -15.93 33.94 7.65
C PRO A 340 -16.66 33.50 6.37
N ASN A 341 -15.95 33.41 5.25
CA ASN A 341 -16.49 32.92 3.98
C ASN A 341 -16.59 31.39 3.90
N SER A 342 -16.01 30.66 4.85
CA SER A 342 -16.00 29.20 4.93
C SER A 342 -16.92 28.70 6.06
N TYR A 343 -16.38 28.21 7.18
CA TYR A 343 -17.20 27.68 8.28
C TYR A 343 -17.34 28.62 9.49
N ASP A 344 -16.78 29.83 9.44
CA ASP A 344 -17.00 30.90 10.42
C ASP A 344 -16.88 30.44 11.89
N GLY A 345 -15.76 29.76 12.21
CA GLY A 345 -15.47 29.27 13.56
C GLY A 345 -16.12 27.93 13.95
N ALA A 346 -16.94 27.30 13.11
CA ALA A 346 -17.61 26.05 13.45
C ALA A 346 -16.69 24.81 13.51
N VAL A 347 -15.51 24.84 12.88
CA VAL A 347 -14.58 23.71 12.85
C VAL A 347 -13.72 23.69 14.11
N LEU A 348 -13.94 22.67 14.95
CA LEU A 348 -13.23 22.49 16.22
C LEU A 348 -11.79 21.99 16.03
N SER A 349 -10.96 22.10 17.07
CA SER A 349 -9.57 21.60 17.04
C SER A 349 -9.48 20.07 16.86
N SER A 350 -10.48 19.34 17.35
CA SER A 350 -10.64 17.88 17.16
C SER A 350 -11.18 17.50 15.77
N MET A 351 -11.33 18.48 14.88
CA MET A 351 -11.66 18.32 13.47
C MET A 351 -10.49 18.80 12.61
N LEU A 352 -10.48 18.34 11.36
CA LEU A 352 -9.56 18.80 10.33
C LEU A 352 -10.32 18.98 9.01
N CYS A 353 -9.82 19.85 8.15
CA CYS A 353 -10.41 20.07 6.83
C CYS A 353 -9.51 19.52 5.74
N ALA A 354 -10.12 19.01 4.69
CA ALA A 354 -9.41 18.64 3.47
C ALA A 354 -10.26 18.89 2.24
N GLY A 355 -9.64 19.38 1.18
CA GLY A 355 -10.32 19.65 -0.07
C GLY A 355 -9.37 20.16 -1.13
N VAL A 356 -9.93 20.60 -2.25
CA VAL A 356 -9.21 21.32 -3.30
C VAL A 356 -9.61 22.79 -3.23
N PRO A 357 -8.67 23.75 -3.29
CA PRO A 357 -9.01 25.18 -3.14
C PRO A 357 -10.11 25.69 -4.08
N GLY A 358 -10.15 25.19 -5.31
CA GLY A 358 -11.18 25.53 -6.30
C GLY A 358 -12.48 24.71 -6.22
N GLY A 359 -12.63 23.84 -5.22
CA GLY A 359 -13.73 22.87 -5.13
C GLY A 359 -13.56 21.65 -6.06
N GLY A 360 -14.68 20.97 -6.33
CA GLY A 360 -14.76 19.82 -7.24
C GLY A 360 -14.57 18.46 -6.57
N VAL A 361 -13.39 18.19 -6.00
CA VAL A 361 -13.10 16.90 -5.35
C VAL A 361 -13.37 17.00 -3.85
N ASP A 362 -14.33 16.22 -3.35
CA ASP A 362 -14.77 16.21 -1.96
C ASP A 362 -15.46 14.88 -1.59
N ALA A 363 -15.61 14.62 -0.29
CA ALA A 363 -16.50 13.58 0.20
C ALA A 363 -17.96 14.03 0.08
N CYS A 364 -18.89 13.10 -0.08
CA CYS A 364 -20.29 13.42 -0.19
C CYS A 364 -21.22 12.43 0.51
N ARG A 365 -22.53 12.48 0.20
CA ARG A 365 -23.55 11.66 0.84
C ARG A 365 -23.24 10.18 0.62
N GLY A 366 -23.00 9.45 1.71
CA GLY A 366 -22.61 8.04 1.71
C GLY A 366 -21.12 7.80 2.04
N ASP A 367 -20.26 8.82 1.89
CA ASP A 367 -18.84 8.69 2.26
C ASP A 367 -18.58 8.83 3.76
N SER A 368 -19.57 9.32 4.52
CA SER A 368 -19.57 9.43 5.98
C SER A 368 -18.95 8.21 6.66
N GLY A 369 -18.03 8.44 7.60
CA GLY A 369 -17.31 7.36 8.29
C GLY A 369 -16.18 6.72 7.49
N GLY A 370 -16.06 7.05 6.19
CA GLY A 370 -14.96 6.62 5.33
C GLY A 370 -13.62 7.29 5.70
N PRO A 371 -12.51 6.75 5.17
CA PRO A 371 -11.17 7.18 5.52
C PRO A 371 -10.77 8.47 4.80
N LEU A 372 -10.02 9.32 5.51
CA LEU A 372 -9.07 10.24 4.94
C LEU A 372 -7.66 9.78 5.30
N VAL A 373 -6.87 9.39 4.31
CA VAL A 373 -5.56 8.75 4.52
C VAL A 373 -4.42 9.52 3.89
N GLN A 374 -3.26 9.46 4.54
CA GLN A 374 -2.00 10.01 4.04
C GLN A 374 -0.94 8.94 3.94
N GLN A 375 -0.13 9.04 2.89
CA GLN A 375 1.01 8.17 2.68
C GLN A 375 2.26 8.78 3.34
N ASP A 376 3.00 7.98 4.11
CA ASP A 376 4.30 8.37 4.65
C ASP A 376 5.44 8.12 3.62
N THR A 377 6.66 8.49 3.99
CA THR A 377 7.84 8.33 3.13
C THR A 377 8.18 6.88 2.78
N ARG A 378 7.71 5.92 3.58
CA ARG A 378 7.90 4.46 3.39
C ARG A 378 6.80 3.86 2.52
N ARG A 379 5.86 4.68 2.05
CA ARG A 379 4.65 4.30 1.30
C ARG A 379 3.58 3.58 2.13
N LEU A 380 3.64 3.68 3.45
CA LEU A 380 2.59 3.19 4.35
C LEU A 380 1.52 4.26 4.53
N TRP A 381 0.27 3.81 4.65
CA TRP A 381 -0.89 4.69 4.73
C TRP A 381 -1.45 4.79 6.15
N PHE A 382 -1.69 6.03 6.57
CA PHE A 382 -2.17 6.39 7.89
C PHE A 382 -3.54 7.04 7.81
N LEU A 383 -4.47 6.60 8.66
CA LEU A 383 -5.78 7.20 8.82
C LEU A 383 -5.67 8.50 9.63
N VAL A 384 -5.69 9.64 8.94
CA VAL A 384 -5.55 10.96 9.57
C VAL A 384 -6.89 11.60 9.90
N GLY A 385 -7.94 11.23 9.16
CA GLY A 385 -9.29 11.71 9.42
C GLY A 385 -10.38 10.70 9.06
N ILE A 386 -11.58 10.93 9.57
CA ILE A 386 -12.80 10.18 9.26
C ILE A 386 -13.82 11.16 8.70
N VAL A 387 -14.43 10.87 7.54
CA VAL A 387 -15.43 11.75 6.90
C VAL A 387 -16.58 12.01 7.89
N SER A 388 -16.88 13.28 8.15
CA SER A 388 -17.86 13.67 9.17
C SER A 388 -18.98 14.55 8.60
N TRP A 389 -18.66 15.74 8.11
CA TRP A 389 -19.66 16.69 7.61
C TRP A 389 -19.08 17.70 6.61
N GLY A 390 -19.96 18.49 5.99
CA GLY A 390 -19.60 19.57 5.07
C GLY A 390 -20.85 20.34 4.61
N ILE A 391 -20.67 21.52 4.03
CA ILE A 391 -21.76 22.26 3.38
C ILE A 391 -21.84 21.84 1.93
N GLN A 392 -22.85 21.01 1.60
CA GLN A 392 -22.93 20.32 0.31
C GLN A 392 -21.63 19.54 0.04
N CYS A 393 -21.28 19.31 -1.22
CA CYS A 393 -20.06 18.59 -1.59
C CYS A 393 -19.39 19.31 -2.76
N GLY A 394 -18.08 19.55 -2.67
CA GLY A 394 -17.28 20.05 -3.79
C GLY A 394 -17.49 21.54 -4.12
N LEU A 395 -18.07 22.32 -3.21
CA LEU A 395 -18.18 23.76 -3.37
C LEU A 395 -16.83 24.45 -3.14
N PRO A 396 -16.52 25.55 -3.86
CA PRO A 396 -15.37 26.41 -3.54
C PRO A 396 -15.45 26.93 -2.11
N ASP A 397 -14.31 27.03 -1.44
CA ASP A 397 -14.18 27.52 -0.06
C ASP A 397 -14.98 26.76 1.02
N LYS A 398 -15.65 25.64 0.68
CA LYS A 398 -16.36 24.75 1.62
C LYS A 398 -15.75 23.35 1.57
N PRO A 399 -14.50 23.15 2.06
CA PRO A 399 -13.88 21.84 2.05
C PRO A 399 -14.60 20.86 2.99
N GLY A 400 -14.49 19.55 2.74
CA GLY A 400 -14.98 18.55 3.67
C GLY A 400 -14.34 18.66 5.06
N VAL A 401 -15.13 18.39 6.09
CA VAL A 401 -14.71 18.36 7.50
C VAL A 401 -14.67 16.92 7.99
N TYR A 402 -13.55 16.58 8.63
CA TYR A 402 -13.22 15.23 9.06
C TYR A 402 -12.92 15.23 10.56
N THR A 403 -13.31 14.17 11.25
CA THR A 403 -12.87 13.91 12.62
C THR A 403 -11.37 13.69 12.63
N ARG A 404 -10.62 14.44 13.44
CA ARG A 404 -9.14 14.35 13.51
C ARG A 404 -8.71 13.14 14.34
N VAL A 405 -8.23 12.08 13.70
CA VAL A 405 -7.94 10.79 14.39
C VAL A 405 -6.89 10.94 15.49
N THR A 406 -5.91 11.83 15.34
CA THR A 406 -4.89 12.08 16.37
C THR A 406 -5.48 12.57 17.69
N SER A 407 -6.62 13.26 17.66
CA SER A 407 -7.34 13.72 18.86
C SER A 407 -8.08 12.61 19.61
N TYR A 408 -8.26 11.42 19.01
CA TYR A 408 -9.04 10.33 19.59
C TYR A 408 -8.20 9.05 19.80
N ARG A 409 -6.87 9.13 19.75
CA ARG A 409 -6.00 7.94 19.92
C ARG A 409 -6.20 7.25 21.26
N ASP A 410 -6.34 8.00 22.35
CA ASP A 410 -6.59 7.44 23.68
C ASP A 410 -7.93 6.70 23.72
N TRP A 411 -8.99 7.31 23.17
CA TRP A 411 -10.31 6.69 23.08
C TRP A 411 -10.30 5.41 22.24
N ILE A 412 -9.60 5.42 21.10
CA ILE A 412 -9.44 4.25 20.23
C ILE A 412 -8.72 3.13 20.99
N ALA A 413 -7.60 3.44 21.66
CA ALA A 413 -6.81 2.47 22.40
C ALA A 413 -7.61 1.86 23.56
N GLU A 414 -8.32 2.68 24.33
CA GLU A 414 -9.16 2.26 25.46
C GLU A 414 -10.26 1.26 25.03
N HIS A 415 -10.93 1.53 23.90
CA HIS A 415 -12.10 0.74 23.50
C HIS A 415 -11.77 -0.46 22.60
N THR A 416 -10.64 -0.40 21.88
CA THR A 416 -10.30 -1.40 20.86
C THR A 416 -9.02 -2.17 21.15
N GLY A 417 -8.11 -1.61 21.97
CA GLY A 417 -6.77 -2.15 22.22
C GLY A 417 -5.80 -1.97 21.05
N VAL A 418 -6.08 -1.06 20.11
CA VAL A 418 -5.32 -0.85 18.85
C VAL A 418 -4.58 0.48 18.79
#